data_AF-A0A814N8T4-F1
#
_entry.id   AF-A0A814N8T4-F1
#
_cell.length_a   1.000
_cell.length_b   1.000
_cell.length_c   1.000
_cell.angle_alpha   90.00
_cell.angle_beta   90.00
_cell.angle_gamma   90.00
#
_symmetry.space_group_name_H-M   'P 1'
#
loop_
_entity.id
_entity.type
_entity.pdbx_description
1 polymer ?
#
loop_
_entity_poly.entity_id
_entity_poly.type
_entity_poly.pdbx_seq_one_letter_code
_entity_poly.pdbx_strand_id
1 'polypeptide(L)'
;MSDFSLEIPHLTYYLKRILNRYPLGGQILKELLQNAEDSSASVVKFFIDYSEYPCEKLLHLGLAKFQQYSTDLKFIYKTRAKAT
;
A
#
# COMPACT_ATOMS: atom_id res chain seq x y z
N MET A 1 -13.35 -0.07 -43.03
CA MET A 1 -13.05 1.03 -42.07
C MET A 1 -12.76 0.35 -40.75
N SER A 2 -11.49 0.37 -40.32
CA SER A 2 -11.06 -0.26 -39.07
C SER A 2 -11.59 0.56 -37.90
N ASP A 3 -12.34 -0.10 -37.03
CA ASP A 3 -12.93 0.48 -35.83
C ASP A 3 -11.78 0.84 -34.87
N PHE A 4 -11.54 2.15 -34.66
CA PHE A 4 -10.55 2.62 -33.70
C PHE A 4 -11.17 2.56 -32.29
N SER A 5 -11.21 1.38 -31.69
CA SER A 5 -11.54 1.25 -30.27
C SER A 5 -10.33 1.70 -29.43
N LEU A 6 -10.49 2.78 -28.67
CA LEU A 6 -9.56 3.07 -27.58
C LEU A 6 -9.84 2.06 -26.46
N GLU A 7 -8.90 1.15 -26.21
CA GLU A 7 -8.97 0.31 -25.02
C GLU A 7 -8.81 1.18 -23.76
N ILE A 8 -9.80 1.10 -22.86
CA ILE A 8 -9.73 1.78 -21.58
C ILE A 8 -8.66 1.07 -20.73
N PRO A 9 -7.60 1.76 -20.30
CA PRO A 9 -6.55 1.15 -19.51
C PRO A 9 -7.10 0.57 -18.20
N HIS A 10 -6.52 -0.55 -17.75
CA HIS A 10 -6.85 -1.11 -16.43
C HIS A 10 -6.61 -0.09 -15.32
N LEU A 11 -7.40 -0.18 -14.24
CA LEU A 11 -7.25 0.67 -13.04
C LEU A 11 -5.80 0.68 -12.51
N THR A 12 -5.13 -0.47 -12.56
CA THR A 12 -3.73 -0.63 -12.13
C THR A 12 -2.76 0.28 -12.88
N TYR A 13 -3.04 0.63 -14.13
CA TYR A 13 -2.25 1.58 -14.91
C TYR A 13 -2.31 2.99 -14.30
N TYR A 14 -3.51 3.44 -13.93
CA TYR A 14 -3.71 4.73 -13.29
C TYR A 14 -3.09 4.77 -11.89
N LEU A 15 -3.29 3.71 -11.09
CA LEU A 15 -2.67 3.59 -9.77
C LEU A 15 -1.14 3.66 -9.85
N LYS A 16 -0.52 2.97 -10.82
CA LYS A 16 0.94 3.06 -11.04
C LYS A 16 1.40 4.49 -11.33
N ARG A 17 0.65 5.26 -12.12
CA ARG A 17 0.98 6.67 -12.40
C ARG A 17 0.86 7.58 -11.17
N ILE A 18 -0.09 7.28 -10.28
CA ILE A 18 -0.20 7.98 -8.99
C ILE A 18 1.01 7.61 -8.13
N LEU A 19 1.30 6.32 -7.96
CA LEU A 19 2.46 5.86 -7.16
C LEU A 19 3.79 6.45 -7.66
N ASN A 20 3.99 6.62 -8.97
CA ASN A 20 5.19 7.27 -9.51
C ASN A 20 5.35 8.75 -9.10
N ARG A 21 4.25 9.45 -8.81
CA ARG A 21 4.25 10.85 -8.33
C ARG A 21 4.39 10.96 -6.81
N TYR A 22 4.15 9.86 -6.10
CA TYR A 22 4.23 9.76 -4.65
C TYR A 22 5.23 8.65 -4.30
N PRO A 23 6.55 8.88 -4.49
CA PRO A 23 7.56 7.88 -4.21
C PRO A 23 7.47 7.41 -2.75
N LEU A 24 7.62 6.09 -2.54
CA LEU A 24 7.47 5.45 -1.24
C LEU A 24 8.35 6.12 -0.18
N GLY A 25 7.74 6.56 0.92
CA GLY A 25 8.40 7.29 2.00
C GLY A 25 7.41 7.73 3.08
N GLY A 26 7.83 8.63 3.97
CA GLY A 26 7.02 9.12 5.10
C GLY A 26 5.74 9.87 4.72
N GLN A 27 5.48 10.07 3.43
CA GLN A 27 4.26 10.73 2.94
C GLN A 27 3.00 9.88 3.16
N ILE A 28 3.09 8.54 3.16
CA ILE A 28 1.94 7.67 3.42
C ILE A 28 1.33 7.96 4.80
N LEU A 29 2.18 8.10 5.83
CA LEU A 29 1.72 8.42 7.19
C LEU A 29 1.07 9.81 7.26
N LYS A 30 1.59 10.78 6.49
CA LYS A 30 1.02 12.14 6.43
C LYS A 30 -0.37 12.14 5.80
N GLU A 31 -0.57 11.42 4.70
CA GLU A 31 -1.90 11.32 4.06
C GLU A 31 -2.90 10.61 4.98
N LEU A 32 -2.49 9.56 5.71
CA LEU A 32 -3.35 8.91 6.71
C LEU A 32 -3.70 9.85 7.87
N LEU A 33 -2.76 10.69 8.32
CA LEU A 33 -3.02 11.70 9.33
C LEU A 33 -3.98 12.78 8.81
N GLN A 34 -3.78 13.27 7.58
CA GLN A 34 -4.66 14.25 6.96
C GLN A 34 -6.08 13.71 6.83
N ASN A 35 -6.25 12.46 6.38
CA ASN A 35 -7.57 11.81 6.34
C ASN A 35 -8.23 11.77 7.73
N ALA A 36 -7.45 11.54 8.78
CA ALA A 36 -7.96 11.53 10.14
C ALA A 36 -8.36 12.95 10.60
N GLU A 37 -7.55 13.97 10.32
CA GLU A 37 -7.86 15.38 10.58
C GLU A 37 -9.13 15.82 9.83
N ASP A 38 -9.25 15.49 8.54
CA ASP A 38 -10.42 15.79 7.71
C ASP A 38 -11.69 15.10 8.25
N SER A 39 -11.53 13.92 8.87
CA SER A 39 -12.60 13.23 9.60
C SER A 39 -12.83 13.73 11.03
N SER A 40 -12.12 14.78 11.45
CA SER A 40 -12.15 15.37 12.81
C SER A 40 -11.72 14.41 13.92
N ALA A 41 -10.83 13.46 13.64
CA ALA A 41 -10.27 12.57 14.65
C ALA A 41 -9.38 13.34 15.64
N SER A 42 -9.56 13.09 16.93
CA SER A 42 -8.73 13.69 17.99
C SER A 42 -7.45 12.91 18.29
N VAL A 43 -7.39 11.63 17.90
CA VAL A 43 -6.26 10.73 18.17
C VAL A 43 -6.07 9.78 17.00
N VAL A 44 -4.81 9.64 16.56
CA VAL A 44 -4.39 8.65 15.56
C VAL A 44 -3.37 7.71 16.20
N LYS A 45 -3.54 6.40 16.03
CA LYS A 45 -2.62 5.36 16.51
C LYS A 45 -2.16 4.51 15.34
N PHE A 46 -0.85 4.39 15.15
CA PHE A 46 -0.26 3.48 14.18
C PHE A 46 0.26 2.23 14.89
N PHE A 47 -0.07 1.06 14.36
CA PHE A 47 0.41 -0.22 14.87
C PHE A 47 0.97 -1.05 13.72
N ILE A 48 2.18 -1.60 13.91
CA ILE A 48 2.74 -2.58 12.98
C ILE A 48 2.41 -3.95 13.54
N ASP A 49 1.46 -4.61 12.89
CA ASP A 49 1.04 -5.95 13.27
C ASP A 49 1.88 -7.00 12.53
N TYR A 50 2.49 -7.88 13.31
CA TYR A 50 3.26 -9.04 12.80
C TYR A 50 2.50 -10.36 13.02
N SER A 51 1.22 -10.29 13.34
CA SER A 51 0.38 -11.48 13.52
C SER A 51 0.19 -12.24 12.21
N GLU A 52 -0.05 -13.54 12.35
CA GLU A 52 -0.49 -14.43 11.28
C GLU A 52 -1.87 -14.96 11.64
N TYR A 53 -2.77 -14.98 10.65
CA TYR A 53 -4.17 -15.31 10.85
C TYR A 53 -4.55 -16.63 10.15
N PRO A 54 -5.54 -17.37 10.69
CA PRO A 54 -6.00 -18.63 10.10
C PRO A 54 -6.60 -18.44 8.69
N CYS A 55 -6.43 -19.46 7.83
CA CYS A 55 -6.80 -19.39 6.42
C CYS A 55 -7.96 -20.34 6.04
N GLU A 56 -8.60 -21.02 7.00
CA GLU A 56 -9.56 -22.11 6.73
C GLU A 56 -10.93 -21.60 6.30
N LYS A 57 -11.31 -20.36 6.66
CA LYS A 57 -12.63 -19.77 6.39
C LYS A 57 -12.53 -18.46 5.62
N LEU A 58 -11.74 -18.46 4.54
CA LEU A 58 -11.63 -17.31 3.64
C LEU A 58 -12.74 -17.31 2.59
N LEU A 59 -13.12 -16.11 2.14
CA LEU A 59 -14.08 -15.94 1.03
C LEU A 59 -13.57 -16.57 -0.28
N HIS A 60 -12.26 -16.51 -0.50
CA HIS A 60 -11.61 -17.11 -1.68
C HIS A 60 -10.18 -17.53 -1.31
N LEU A 61 -9.73 -18.69 -1.81
CA LEU A 61 -8.42 -19.27 -1.49
C LEU A 61 -7.24 -18.33 -1.81
N GLY A 62 -7.35 -17.54 -2.88
CA GLY A 62 -6.35 -16.55 -3.28
C GLY A 62 -6.15 -15.38 -2.30
N LEU A 63 -6.97 -15.27 -1.25
CA LEU A 63 -6.83 -14.26 -0.20
C LEU A 63 -5.86 -14.67 0.92
N ALA A 64 -5.42 -15.94 0.97
CA ALA A 64 -4.52 -16.44 2.02
C ALA A 64 -3.24 -15.61 2.15
N LYS A 65 -2.71 -15.11 1.03
CA LYS A 65 -1.51 -14.25 1.00
C LYS A 65 -1.64 -12.93 1.76
N PHE A 66 -2.86 -12.53 2.13
CA PHE A 66 -3.13 -11.30 2.89
C PHE A 66 -3.43 -11.56 4.38
N GLN A 67 -3.35 -12.81 4.84
CA GLN A 67 -3.59 -13.19 6.25
C GLN A 67 -2.33 -13.17 7.13
N GLN A 68 -1.20 -12.80 6.55
CA GLN A 68 0.09 -12.75 7.24
C GLN A 68 0.72 -11.38 7.01
N TYR A 69 1.56 -10.95 7.93
CA TYR A 69 2.34 -9.73 7.74
C TYR A 69 3.20 -9.82 6.46
N SER A 70 3.36 -8.70 5.77
CA SER A 70 4.19 -8.66 4.57
C SER A 70 5.68 -8.76 4.95
N THR A 71 6.33 -9.83 4.51
CA THR A 71 7.78 -10.01 4.67
C THR A 71 8.59 -9.10 3.72
N ASP A 72 7.94 -8.55 2.69
CA ASP A 72 8.54 -7.68 1.67
C ASP A 72 8.82 -6.25 2.17
N LEU A 73 8.26 -5.85 3.32
CA LEU A 73 8.55 -4.55 3.96
C LEU A 73 10.00 -4.42 4.47
N LYS A 74 10.80 -5.51 4.45
CA LYS A 74 12.21 -5.50 4.87
C LYS A 74 13.18 -4.78 3.92
N PHE A 75 12.75 -4.26 2.76
CA PHE A 75 13.66 -3.75 1.73
C PHE A 75 13.71 -2.23 1.46
N ILE A 76 13.03 -1.37 2.23
CA ILE A 76 12.98 0.08 1.93
C ILE A 76 13.89 0.96 2.82
N TYR A 77 14.50 0.44 3.89
CA TYR A 77 15.54 1.16 4.65
C TYR A 77 16.93 0.53 4.48
N LYS A 78 17.58 0.76 3.33
CA LYS A 78 19.05 0.70 3.28
C LYS A 78 19.59 1.98 3.93
N THR A 79 20.02 1.89 5.18
CA THR A 79 20.84 2.96 5.76
C THR A 79 22.15 2.99 4.96
N ARG A 80 22.50 4.14 4.39
CA ARG A 80 23.91 4.35 4.03
C ARG A 80 24.65 4.46 5.36
N ALA A 81 25.40 3.42 5.72
CA ALA A 81 26.45 3.58 6.70
C ALA A 81 27.31 4.78 6.25
N LYS A 82 27.44 5.79 7.12
CA LYS A 82 28.43 6.85 6.91
C LYS A 82 29.80 6.18 6.90
N ALA A 83 30.48 6.23 5.76
CA ALA A 83 31.92 5.98 5.73
C ALA A 83 32.58 7.03 6.63
N THR A 84 33.35 6.53 7.59
CA THR A 84 34.19 7.32 8.50
C THR A 84 35.43 7.79 7.77
#